data_AF-K1SUP0-F1
#
_entry.id   AF-K1SUP0-F1
#
_cell.length_a   1.000
_cell.length_b   1.000
_cell.length_c   1.000
_cell.angle_alpha   90.00
_cell.angle_beta   90.00
_cell.angle_gamma   90.00
#
_symmetry.space_group_name_H-M   'P 1'
#
loop_
_entity.id
_entity.type
_entity.pdbx_description
1 polymer ?
#
loop_
_entity_poly.entity_id
_entity_poly.type
_entity_poly.pdbx_seq_one_letter_code
_entity_poly.pdbx_strand_id
1 'polypeptide(L)'
;MVLCGKVNKDLVDLLYSHKGRAVGLCGLDDHMIEAEQLDPDLGLVGEITQVNVSLINDVLEKGYIPVISTVAAGKDGTVYNINADTAAARIAAEMKSENLILMTDIKGLLEDKDDDSTLIHTVGVSEVPYLQKAGHNLR
;
A
#
# COMPACT_ATOMS: atom_id res chain seq x y z
N MET A 1 2.10 -16.99 5.35
CA MET A 1 1.28 -18.02 4.66
C MET A 1 0.03 -17.47 3.99
N VAL A 2 -0.75 -16.55 4.61
CA VAL A 2 -1.99 -16.03 3.99
C VAL A 2 -1.75 -14.92 2.95
N LEU A 3 -1.20 -13.77 3.35
CA LEU A 3 -0.99 -12.63 2.44
C LEU A 3 -0.10 -13.01 1.25
N CYS A 4 1.15 -13.39 1.52
CA CYS A 4 2.13 -13.71 0.45
C CYS A 4 1.85 -15.04 -0.28
N GLY A 5 1.19 -15.99 0.38
CA GLY A 5 1.06 -17.36 -0.11
C GLY A 5 -0.26 -17.65 -0.81
N LYS A 6 -1.36 -17.05 -0.34
CA LYS A 6 -2.70 -17.25 -0.90
C LYS A 6 -3.17 -15.98 -1.62
N VAL A 7 -3.41 -14.89 -0.90
CA VAL A 7 -4.02 -13.68 -1.47
C VAL A 7 -3.18 -13.10 -2.62
N ASN A 8 -1.86 -13.01 -2.43
CA ASN A 8 -0.94 -12.58 -3.48
C ASN A 8 -1.02 -13.46 -4.73
N LYS A 9 -1.06 -14.78 -4.54
CA LYS A 9 -1.00 -15.74 -5.64
C LYS A 9 -2.34 -15.88 -6.34
N ASP A 10 -3.45 -15.78 -5.61
CA ASP A 10 -4.80 -15.69 -6.18
C ASP A 10 -4.91 -14.49 -7.11
N LEU A 11 -4.37 -13.32 -6.73
CA LEU A 11 -4.39 -12.13 -7.59
C LEU A 11 -3.46 -12.24 -8.80
N VAL A 12 -2.27 -12.84 -8.63
CA VAL A 12 -1.36 -13.13 -9.75
C VAL A 12 -2.01 -14.07 -10.77
N ASP A 13 -2.67 -15.14 -10.30
CA ASP A 13 -3.38 -16.10 -11.16
C ASP A 13 -4.57 -15.45 -11.86
N LEU A 14 -5.32 -14.60 -11.14
CA LEU A 14 -6.42 -13.82 -11.72
C LEU A 14 -5.91 -12.92 -12.87
N LEU A 15 -4.82 -12.17 -12.65
CA LEU A 15 -4.23 -11.34 -13.71
C LEU A 15 -3.78 -12.18 -14.90
N TYR A 16 -3.19 -13.35 -14.67
CA TYR A 16 -2.82 -14.28 -15.73
C TYR A 16 -4.02 -14.76 -16.55
N SER A 17 -5.14 -15.09 -15.89
CA SER A 17 -6.40 -15.48 -16.57
C SER A 17 -6.93 -14.38 -17.51
N HIS A 18 -6.61 -13.13 -17.21
CA HIS A 18 -6.92 -11.94 -18.02
C HIS A 18 -5.77 -11.54 -18.97
N LYS A 19 -4.84 -12.45 -19.26
CA LYS A 19 -3.67 -12.26 -20.17
C LYS A 19 -2.64 -11.24 -19.67
N GLY A 20 -2.70 -10.86 -18.39
CA GLY A 20 -1.68 -10.06 -17.72
C GLY A 20 -0.45 -10.90 -17.38
N ARG A 21 0.74 -10.28 -17.43
CA ARG A 21 1.99 -10.92 -16.99
C ARG A 21 2.29 -10.45 -15.57
N ALA A 22 1.75 -11.11 -14.55
CA ALA A 22 1.96 -10.70 -13.17
C ALA A 22 3.12 -11.44 -12.49
N VAL A 23 3.78 -10.79 -11.54
CA VAL A 23 4.75 -11.42 -10.65
C VAL A 23 4.41 -11.07 -9.20
N GLY A 24 4.29 -12.09 -8.36
CA GLY A 24 3.93 -11.91 -6.96
C GLY A 24 5.16 -11.76 -6.08
N LEU A 25 5.30 -10.61 -5.43
CA LEU A 25 6.39 -10.21 -4.55
C LEU A 25 5.87 -9.88 -3.15
N CYS A 26 6.76 -9.73 -2.20
CA CYS A 26 6.53 -9.17 -0.87
C CYS A 26 7.75 -8.37 -0.41
N GLY A 27 7.63 -7.61 0.67
CA GLY A 27 8.72 -6.75 1.14
C GLY A 27 10.00 -7.49 1.58
N LEU A 28 9.95 -8.82 1.71
CA LEU A 28 11.14 -9.65 1.96
C LEU A 28 11.96 -9.92 0.70
N ASP A 29 11.33 -9.87 -0.48
CA ASP A 29 11.99 -10.12 -1.75
C ASP A 29 12.93 -8.95 -2.06
N ASP A 30 14.24 -9.23 -2.15
CA ASP A 30 15.31 -8.22 -2.31
C ASP A 30 15.32 -7.13 -1.22
N HIS A 31 14.84 -7.45 -0.01
CA HIS A 31 14.67 -6.49 1.08
C HIS A 31 13.91 -5.22 0.64
N MET A 32 12.89 -5.39 -0.20
CA MET A 32 12.10 -4.29 -0.76
C MET A 32 11.45 -3.40 0.30
N ILE A 33 11.05 -3.94 1.45
CA ILE A 33 10.52 -3.16 2.57
C ILE A 33 11.24 -3.60 3.85
N GLU A 34 11.95 -2.66 4.48
CA GLU A 34 12.51 -2.84 5.81
C GLU A 34 11.66 -2.10 6.85
N ALA A 35 11.53 -2.70 8.03
CA ALA A 35 10.76 -2.13 9.11
C ALA A 35 11.38 -2.42 10.48
N GLU A 36 11.00 -1.61 11.46
CA GLU A 36 11.21 -1.88 12.88
C GLU A 36 9.86 -2.00 13.60
N GLN A 37 9.86 -2.54 14.81
CA GLN A 37 8.63 -2.69 15.58
C GLN A 37 8.01 -1.32 15.86
N LEU A 38 6.75 -1.14 15.45
CA LEU A 38 6.03 0.12 15.67
C LEU A 38 5.65 0.28 17.15
N ASP A 39 5.06 -0.76 17.73
CA ASP A 39 4.60 -0.78 19.12
C ASP A 39 4.61 -2.22 19.65
N PRO A 40 5.29 -2.52 20.78
CA PRO A 40 5.25 -3.83 21.42
C PRO A 40 3.84 -4.37 21.70
N ASP A 41 2.89 -3.49 22.02
CA ASP A 41 1.50 -3.88 22.34
C ASP A 41 0.72 -4.32 21.09
N LEU A 42 1.16 -3.91 19.89
CA LEU A 42 0.60 -4.33 18.61
C LEU A 42 1.23 -5.63 18.08
N GLY A 43 2.24 -6.17 18.77
CA GLY A 43 2.94 -7.39 18.38
C GLY A 43 3.84 -7.19 17.16
N LEU A 44 3.63 -7.99 16.10
CA LEU A 44 4.45 -7.99 14.88
C LEU A 44 3.94 -6.95 13.86
N VAL A 45 3.67 -5.73 14.32
CA VAL A 45 3.34 -4.59 13.44
C VAL A 45 4.57 -3.70 13.30
N GLY A 46 4.89 -3.33 12.06
CA GLY A 46 6.12 -2.59 11.76
C GLY A 46 5.89 -1.18 11.27
N GLU A 47 6.87 -0.32 11.51
CA GLU A 47 7.04 0.98 10.88
C GLU A 47 8.10 0.89 9.78
N ILE A 48 7.77 1.34 8.57
CA ILE A 48 8.69 1.27 7.42
C ILE A 48 9.88 2.22 7.64
N THR A 49 11.07 1.66 7.70
CA THR A 49 12.33 2.41 7.82
C THR A 49 12.93 2.68 6.43
N GLN A 50 12.84 1.72 5.51
CA GLN A 50 13.39 1.84 4.16
C GLN A 50 12.51 1.11 3.13
N VAL A 51 12.49 1.63 1.90
CA VAL A 51 11.92 0.95 0.74
C VAL A 51 12.98 0.88 -0.36
N ASN A 52 13.19 -0.31 -0.93
CA ASN A 52 14.05 -0.52 -2.10
C ASN A 52 13.17 -0.92 -3.29
N VAL A 53 13.14 -0.07 -4.33
CA VAL A 53 12.29 -0.25 -5.50
C VAL A 53 13.02 -0.86 -6.71
N SER A 54 14.29 -1.26 -6.58
CA SER A 54 15.09 -1.85 -7.66
C SER A 54 14.35 -3.00 -8.35
N LEU A 55 13.94 -4.00 -7.57
CA LEU A 55 13.27 -5.19 -8.09
C LEU A 55 11.93 -4.84 -8.75
N ILE A 56 11.20 -3.86 -8.23
CA ILE A 56 9.92 -3.40 -8.81
C ILE A 56 10.19 -2.81 -10.20
N ASN A 57 11.19 -1.95 -10.33
CA ASN A 57 11.57 -1.34 -11.60
C ASN A 57 12.05 -2.39 -12.60
N ASP A 58 12.90 -3.33 -12.17
CA ASP A 58 13.41 -4.40 -13.02
C ASP A 58 12.27 -5.22 -13.65
N VAL A 59 11.27 -5.62 -12.86
CA VAL A 59 10.15 -6.42 -13.38
C VAL A 59 9.22 -5.60 -14.26
N LEU A 60 9.00 -4.32 -13.93
CA LEU A 60 8.22 -3.40 -14.76
C LEU A 60 8.88 -3.20 -16.14
N GLU A 61 10.20 -3.01 -16.19
CA GLU A 61 10.97 -2.88 -17.44
C GLU A 61 10.86 -4.12 -18.33
N LYS A 62 10.66 -5.31 -17.74
CA LYS A 62 10.41 -6.57 -18.48
C LYS A 62 8.94 -6.78 -18.87
N GLY A 63 8.07 -5.81 -18.56
CA GLY A 63 6.65 -5.83 -18.88
C GLY A 63 5.83 -6.71 -17.95
N TYR A 64 6.26 -6.89 -16.70
CA TYR A 64 5.46 -7.55 -15.67
C TYR A 64 4.63 -6.54 -14.86
N ILE A 65 3.53 -7.01 -14.28
CA ILE A 65 2.71 -6.33 -13.29
C ILE A 65 3.14 -6.84 -11.91
N PRO A 66 3.87 -6.05 -11.11
CA PRO A 66 4.24 -6.44 -9.75
C PRO A 66 3.01 -6.44 -8.83
N VAL A 67 2.79 -7.55 -8.12
CA VAL A 67 1.75 -7.70 -7.10
C VAL A 67 2.44 -7.89 -5.76
N ILE A 68 2.40 -6.87 -4.90
CA ILE A 68 3.24 -6.80 -3.69
C ILE A 68 2.40 -7.02 -2.43
N SER A 69 2.76 -8.01 -1.62
CA SER A 69 2.21 -8.17 -0.27
C SER A 69 2.99 -7.38 0.78
N THR A 70 2.26 -6.81 1.75
CA THR A 70 2.77 -5.77 2.67
C THR A 70 3.29 -6.36 3.98
N VAL A 71 4.27 -7.25 3.85
CA VAL A 71 5.14 -7.70 4.96
C VAL A 71 6.54 -7.11 4.78
N ALA A 72 7.25 -6.85 5.86
CA ALA A 72 8.56 -6.20 5.83
C ALA A 72 9.61 -6.99 6.64
N ALA A 73 10.87 -6.82 6.25
CA ALA A 73 12.02 -7.42 6.92
C ALA A 73 12.50 -6.53 8.07
N GLY A 74 12.62 -7.11 9.26
CA GLY A 74 13.35 -6.54 10.38
C GLY A 74 14.85 -6.79 10.25
N LYS A 75 15.67 -5.89 10.81
CA LYS A 75 17.14 -6.03 10.83
C LYS A 75 17.64 -7.27 11.57
N ASP A 76 16.82 -7.81 12.45
CA ASP A 76 17.05 -9.02 13.26
C ASP A 76 16.49 -10.30 12.60
N GLY A 77 15.92 -10.20 11.40
CA GLY A 77 15.24 -11.29 10.72
C GLY A 77 13.78 -11.49 11.15
N THR A 78 13.25 -10.63 12.04
CA THR A 78 11.82 -10.60 12.35
C THR A 78 11.02 -10.15 11.13
N VAL A 79 9.82 -10.69 10.94
CA VAL A 79 8.91 -10.28 9.87
C VAL A 79 7.78 -9.47 10.46
N TYR A 80 7.59 -8.26 9.96
CA TYR A 80 6.53 -7.35 10.42
C TYR A 80 5.40 -7.26 9.40
N ASN A 81 4.18 -7.15 9.91
CA ASN A 81 3.01 -6.79 9.13
C ASN A 81 2.93 -5.27 9.00
N ILE A 82 2.74 -4.78 7.79
CA ILE A 82 2.64 -3.35 7.49
C ILE A 82 1.24 -3.05 6.97
N ASN A 83 0.67 -1.91 7.40
CA ASN A 83 -0.56 -1.39 6.82
C ASN A 83 -0.38 -1.20 5.29
N ALA A 84 -1.36 -1.65 4.52
CA ALA A 84 -1.23 -1.70 3.06
C ALA A 84 -1.20 -0.31 2.41
N ASP A 85 -1.96 0.64 2.93
CA ASP A 85 -2.00 2.02 2.43
C ASP A 85 -0.66 2.71 2.68
N THR A 86 -0.10 2.54 3.88
CA THR A 86 1.24 3.04 4.22
C THR A 86 2.31 2.44 3.32
N ALA A 87 2.27 1.11 3.09
CA ALA A 87 3.21 0.46 2.20
C ALA A 87 3.09 0.97 0.75
N ALA A 88 1.87 1.06 0.22
CA ALA A 88 1.62 1.57 -1.12
C ALA A 88 2.09 3.02 -1.28
N ALA A 89 1.81 3.88 -0.30
CA ALA A 89 2.25 5.27 -0.30
C ALA A 89 3.78 5.40 -0.27
N ARG A 90 4.47 4.62 0.58
CA ARG A 90 5.93 4.64 0.65
C ARG A 90 6.60 4.08 -0.60
N ILE A 91 6.06 3.01 -1.20
CA ILE A 91 6.51 2.49 -2.49
C ILE A 91 6.31 3.54 -3.59
N ALA A 92 5.12 4.14 -3.68
CA ALA A 92 4.83 5.17 -4.68
C ALA A 92 5.75 6.38 -4.55
N ALA A 93 6.04 6.82 -3.33
CA ALA A 93 6.97 7.91 -3.07
C ALA A 93 8.40 7.58 -3.55
N GLU A 94 8.90 6.38 -3.24
CA GLU A 94 10.25 5.96 -3.62
C GLU A 94 10.38 5.72 -5.13
N MET A 95 9.32 5.18 -5.77
CA MET A 95 9.22 5.05 -7.23
C MET A 95 9.05 6.39 -7.94
N LYS A 96 8.73 7.47 -7.22
CA LYS A 96 8.31 8.76 -7.78
C LYS A 96 7.12 8.61 -8.74
N SER A 97 6.18 7.76 -8.35
CA SER A 97 4.95 7.53 -9.10
C SER A 97 4.18 8.83 -9.27
N GLU A 98 3.61 9.02 -10.46
CA GLU A 98 2.78 10.19 -10.76
C GLU A 98 1.48 10.18 -9.93
N ASN A 99 0.93 9.00 -9.67
CA ASN A 99 -0.32 8.82 -8.97
C ASN A 99 -0.25 7.66 -7.96
N LEU A 100 -0.95 7.82 -6.83
CA LEU A 100 -1.32 6.75 -5.91
C LEU A 100 -2.84 6.62 -5.92
N ILE A 101 -3.34 5.43 -6.25
CA ILE A 101 -4.78 5.14 -6.28
C ILE A 101 -5.08 4.15 -5.17
N LEU A 102 -5.86 4.58 -4.18
CA LEU A 102 -6.35 3.73 -3.09
C LEU A 102 -7.77 3.28 -3.41
N MET A 103 -8.00 1.97 -3.34
CA MET A 103 -9.32 1.38 -3.55
C MET A 103 -9.97 1.14 -2.19
N THR A 104 -11.11 1.77 -1.98
CA THR A 104 -11.83 1.78 -0.70
C THR A 104 -13.30 1.39 -0.90
N ASP A 105 -13.97 1.03 0.18
CA ASP A 105 -15.39 0.65 0.21
C ASP A 105 -16.34 1.84 0.46
N ILE A 106 -15.80 3.05 0.59
CA ILE A 106 -16.55 4.30 0.66
C ILE A 106 -16.52 5.06 -0.67
N LYS A 107 -17.44 6.01 -0.85
CA LYS A 107 -17.50 6.83 -2.08
C LYS A 107 -16.30 7.76 -2.27
N GLY A 108 -15.58 8.06 -1.19
CA GLY A 108 -14.50 9.03 -1.13
C GLY A 108 -14.75 10.02 0.00
N LEU A 109 -14.17 11.21 -0.12
CA LEU A 109 -14.30 12.27 0.87
C LEU A 109 -15.63 13.01 0.70
N LEU A 110 -16.47 13.03 1.74
CA LEU A 110 -17.75 13.74 1.74
C LEU A 110 -17.67 15.01 2.61
N GLU A 111 -18.32 16.08 2.18
CA GLU A 111 -18.52 17.27 3.03
C GLU A 111 -19.51 16.97 4.16
N ASP A 112 -20.61 16.29 3.88
CA ASP A 112 -21.45 15.72 4.93
C ASP A 112 -21.36 14.19 4.87
N LYS A 113 -20.86 13.58 5.95
CA LYS A 113 -20.70 12.12 6.04
C LYS A 113 -22.02 11.36 5.89
N ASP A 114 -23.16 12.02 6.12
CA ASP A 114 -24.49 11.45 6.07
C ASP A 114 -25.22 11.79 4.74
N ASP A 115 -24.60 12.55 3.83
CA ASP A 115 -25.14 12.90 2.50
C ASP A 115 -24.13 12.63 1.37
N ASP A 116 -24.35 11.51 0.67
CA ASP A 116 -23.57 11.08 -0.49
C ASP A 116 -23.50 12.07 -1.66
N SER A 117 -24.42 13.04 -1.74
CA SER A 117 -24.40 14.06 -2.79
C SER A 117 -23.28 15.09 -2.61
N THR A 118 -22.64 15.08 -1.45
CA THR A 118 -21.60 16.04 -1.04
C THR A 118 -20.16 15.56 -1.32
N LEU A 119 -19.99 14.70 -2.33
CA LEU A 119 -18.68 14.16 -2.70
C LEU A 119 -17.70 15.25 -3.12
N ILE A 120 -16.58 15.32 -2.42
CA ILE A 120 -15.45 16.19 -2.74
C ILE A 120 -14.59 15.49 -3.80
N HIS A 121 -14.67 15.98 -5.04
CA HIS A 121 -13.92 15.41 -6.17
C HIS A 121 -12.43 15.76 -6.17
N THR A 122 -12.04 16.85 -5.53
CA THR A 122 -10.64 17.32 -5.49
C THR A 122 -10.42 18.10 -4.21
N VAL A 123 -9.29 17.82 -3.56
CA VAL A 123 -8.87 18.50 -2.34
C VAL A 123 -7.38 18.79 -2.43
N GLY A 124 -6.99 20.04 -2.12
CA GLY A 124 -5.60 20.41 -1.96
C GLY A 124 -5.06 19.96 -0.59
N VAL A 125 -3.78 19.59 -0.52
CA VAL A 125 -3.14 19.16 0.75
C VAL A 125 -3.29 20.20 1.87
N SER A 126 -3.28 21.49 1.51
CA SER A 126 -3.48 22.60 2.45
C SER A 126 -4.87 22.66 3.07
N GLU A 127 -5.87 22.03 2.44
CA GLU A 127 -7.27 22.06 2.88
C GLU A 127 -7.58 20.91 3.85
N VAL A 128 -6.80 19.82 3.79
CA VAL A 128 -6.96 18.61 4.62
C VAL A 128 -7.04 18.92 6.13
N PRO A 129 -6.18 19.76 6.73
CA PRO A 129 -6.26 20.04 8.17
C PRO A 129 -7.55 20.74 8.59
N TYR A 130 -8.13 21.55 7.71
CA TYR A 130 -9.42 22.19 7.97
C TYR A 130 -10.54 21.13 7.97
N LEU A 131 -10.53 20.24 6.98
CA LEU A 131 -11.53 19.17 6.87
C LEU A 131 -11.47 18.20 8.05
N GLN A 132 -10.27 17.84 8.53
CA GLN A 132 -10.12 17.04 9.76
C GLN A 132 -10.77 17.72 10.98
N LYS A 133 -10.55 19.04 11.15
CA LYS A 133 -11.10 19.81 12.28
C LYS A 133 -12.61 19.99 12.20
N ALA A 134 -13.16 20.12 11.00
CA ALA A 134 -14.60 20.25 10.78
C ALA A 134 -15.35 18.91 10.92
N GLY A 135 -14.64 17.80 11.20
CA GLY A 135 -15.25 16.50 11.48
C GLY A 135 -15.51 15.65 10.24
N HIS A 136 -14.94 16.04 9.08
CA HIS A 136 -14.96 15.21 7.89
C HIS A 136 -14.02 14.02 8.13
N ASN A 137 -14.58 12.80 8.11
CA ASN A 137 -13.79 11.59 8.23
C ASN A 137 -12.99 11.38 6.94
N LEU A 138 -11.71 11.77 6.99
CA LEU A 138 -10.70 11.29 6.05
C LEU A 138 -10.29 9.89 6.53
N ARG A 139 -11.02 8.88 6.07
CA ARG A 139 -10.63 7.47 6.23
C ARG A 139 -10.05 6.97 4.92
#